data_AF-A0A5R9F6V0-F1
#
_entry.id   AF-A0A5R9F6V0-F1
#
_cell.length_a   1.000
_cell.length_b   1.000
_cell.length_c   1.000
_cell.angle_alpha   90.00
_cell.angle_beta   90.00
_cell.angle_gamma   90.00
#
_symmetry.space_group_name_H-M   'P 1'
#
loop_
_entity.id
_entity.type
_entity.pdbx_description
1 polymer ?
#
loop_
_entity_poly.entity_id
_entity_poly.type
_entity_poly.pdbx_seq_one_letter_code
_entity_poly.pdbx_strand_id
1 'polypeptide(L)'
;ARPDGLGAAVAGTVPVRGALLAAAAVTGASAGAGALFGTYGMGTYGVETYGIVRGAVAVLAACAASELLLRHCVRRFGGVTGDVFGGLAETAATTSLLVLALN
;
A
#
# COMPACT_ATOMS: atom_id res chain seq x y z
N ALA A 1 16.55 0.30 -12.45
CA ALA A 1 16.95 1.48 -11.64
C ALA A 1 18.21 2.09 -12.25
N ARG A 2 18.47 3.40 -12.07
CA ARG A 2 19.71 4.01 -12.59
C ARG A 2 20.91 3.36 -11.87
N PRO A 3 21.97 2.96 -12.58
CA PRO A 3 23.08 2.21 -11.99
C PRO A 3 23.77 2.96 -10.83
N ASP A 4 23.76 4.29 -10.84
CA ASP A 4 24.36 5.14 -9.79
C ASP A 4 23.38 5.68 -8.73
N GLY A 5 22.12 5.24 -8.74
CA GLY A 5 21.10 5.73 -7.80
C GLY A 5 20.99 4.86 -6.54
N LEU A 6 20.91 5.49 -5.35
CA LEU A 6 20.58 4.82 -4.08
C LEU A 6 19.34 3.91 -4.17
N GLY A 7 18.39 4.26 -5.03
CA GLY A 7 17.19 3.46 -5.28
C GLY A 7 17.44 2.09 -5.94
N ALA A 8 18.52 1.94 -6.71
CA ALA A 8 18.91 0.65 -7.28
C ALA A 8 19.49 -0.29 -6.21
N ALA A 9 20.30 0.27 -5.31
CA ALA A 9 20.90 -0.46 -4.20
C ALA A 9 19.83 -0.99 -3.24
N VAL A 10 18.78 -0.22 -2.95
CA VAL A 10 17.69 -0.64 -2.06
C VAL A 10 16.72 -1.61 -2.75
N ALA A 11 16.33 -1.36 -4.01
CA ALA A 11 15.44 -2.28 -4.73
C ALA A 11 16.07 -3.67 -4.94
N GLY A 12 17.40 -3.74 -5.12
CA GLY A 12 18.12 -4.99 -5.32
C GLY A 12 18.33 -5.81 -4.04
N THR A 13 18.23 -5.21 -2.85
CA THR A 13 18.50 -5.90 -1.57
C THR A 13 17.26 -6.55 -0.96
N VAL A 14 16.05 -6.18 -1.43
CA VAL A 14 14.81 -6.74 -0.89
C VAL A 14 14.47 -8.04 -1.62
N PRO A 15 14.53 -9.21 -0.94
CA PRO A 15 14.10 -10.46 -1.55
C PRO A 15 12.59 -10.42 -1.80
N VAL A 16 12.15 -10.88 -2.97
CA VAL A 16 10.73 -10.94 -3.36
C VAL A 16 9.87 -11.63 -2.30
N ARG A 17 10.40 -12.70 -1.70
CA ARG A 17 9.72 -13.42 -0.60
C ARG A 17 9.48 -12.52 0.62
N GLY A 18 10.45 -11.70 1.00
CA GLY A 18 10.32 -10.74 2.10
C GLY A 18 9.26 -9.69 1.79
N ALA A 19 9.24 -9.15 0.58
CA ALA A 19 8.23 -8.19 0.13
C ALA A 19 6.82 -8.78 0.17
N LEU A 20 6.64 -10.01 -0.33
CA LEU A 20 5.35 -10.71 -0.30
C LEU A 20 4.89 -11.03 1.12
N LEU A 21 5.79 -11.47 1.99
CA LEU A 21 5.47 -11.72 3.40
C LEU A 21 5.06 -10.44 4.13
N ALA A 22 5.77 -9.33 3.89
CA ALA A 22 5.39 -8.03 4.45
C ALA A 22 4.01 -7.58 3.95
N ALA A 23 3.74 -7.69 2.65
CA ALA A 23 2.43 -7.35 2.08
C ALA A 23 1.30 -8.21 2.66
N ALA A 24 1.52 -9.52 2.80
CA ALA A 24 0.56 -10.43 3.40
C ALA A 24 0.33 -10.12 4.89
N ALA A 25 1.40 -9.87 5.65
CA ALA A 25 1.31 -9.53 7.07
C ALA A 25 0.57 -8.21 7.29
N VAL A 26 0.85 -7.17 6.50
CA VAL A 26 0.17 -5.87 6.59
C VAL A 26 -1.31 -6.01 6.20
N THR A 27 -1.60 -6.76 5.14
CA THR A 27 -2.99 -7.03 4.73
C THR A 27 -3.76 -7.75 5.84
N GLY A 28 -3.17 -8.80 6.42
CA GLY A 28 -3.76 -9.55 7.53
C GLY A 28 -3.96 -8.69 8.78
N ALA A 29 -2.96 -7.86 9.12
CA ALA A 29 -3.03 -6.95 10.26
C ALA A 29 -4.10 -5.87 10.07
N SER A 30 -4.20 -5.25 8.89
CA SER A 30 -5.24 -4.27 8.57
C SER A 30 -6.63 -4.88 8.54
N ALA A 31 -6.78 -6.08 7.98
CA ALA A 31 -8.05 -6.82 8.01
C ALA A 31 -8.46 -7.21 9.44
N GLY A 32 -7.49 -7.67 10.25
CA GLY A 32 -7.69 -7.99 11.66
C GLY A 32 -8.04 -6.75 12.50
N ALA A 33 -7.38 -5.61 12.26
CA ALA A 33 -7.74 -4.35 12.87
C ALA A 33 -9.16 -3.92 12.47
N GLY A 34 -9.53 -4.10 11.20
CA GLY A 34 -10.90 -3.91 10.73
C GLY A 34 -11.92 -4.83 11.42
N ALA A 35 -11.53 -6.06 11.77
CA ALA A 35 -12.37 -6.99 12.55
C ALA A 35 -12.53 -6.55 14.01
N LEU A 36 -11.45 -6.06 14.63
CA LEU A 36 -11.41 -5.72 16.06
C LEU A 36 -12.01 -4.34 16.36
N PHE A 37 -11.82 -3.37 15.46
CA PHE A 37 -12.21 -1.98 15.66
C PHE A 37 -13.37 -1.53 14.75
N GLY A 38 -13.81 -2.37 13.80
CA GLY A 38 -14.89 -2.06 12.86
C GLY A 38 -16.27 -1.88 13.51
N THR A 39 -16.44 -2.33 14.75
CA THR A 39 -17.67 -2.22 15.54
C THR A 39 -17.94 -0.82 16.08
N TYR A 40 -16.95 0.08 16.10
CA TYR A 40 -17.10 1.45 16.67
C TYR A 40 -17.63 2.49 15.65
N GLY A 41 -17.91 2.09 14.40
CA GLY A 41 -18.49 2.95 13.37
C GLY A 41 -20.02 2.88 13.37
N MET A 42 -20.67 3.83 14.02
CA MET A 42 -22.12 4.07 13.94
C MET A 42 -22.49 4.58 12.53
N GLY A 43 -22.55 3.68 11.55
CA GLY A 43 -23.00 3.98 10.19
C GLY A 43 -24.48 3.63 10.01
N THR A 44 -25.27 4.58 9.50
CA THR A 44 -26.73 4.56 9.28
C THR A 44 -27.28 3.37 8.46
N TYR A 45 -26.41 2.54 7.87
CA TYR A 45 -26.79 1.38 7.04
C TYR A 45 -25.92 0.18 7.44
N GLY A 46 -26.31 -0.53 8.51
CA GLY A 46 -25.51 -1.61 9.07
C GLY A 46 -25.24 -2.76 8.10
N VAL A 47 -24.00 -3.28 8.10
CA VAL A 47 -23.63 -4.71 8.10
C VAL A 47 -22.20 -4.81 8.66
N GLU A 48 -22.04 -5.58 9.72
CA GLU A 48 -20.90 -5.60 10.65
C GLU A 48 -19.63 -6.31 10.08
N THR A 49 -19.60 -6.57 8.77
CA THR A 49 -18.57 -7.33 8.05
C THR A 49 -17.65 -6.46 7.17
N TYR A 50 -17.99 -5.17 6.95
CA TYR A 50 -17.25 -4.30 6.03
C TYR A 50 -15.82 -3.96 6.48
N GLY A 51 -15.52 -3.96 7.78
CA GLY A 51 -14.21 -3.55 8.31
C GLY A 51 -13.05 -4.44 7.82
N ILE A 52 -13.27 -5.75 7.77
CA ILE A 52 -12.27 -6.75 7.34
C ILE A 52 -11.93 -6.56 5.86
N VAL A 53 -12.98 -6.51 5.03
CA VAL A 53 -12.84 -6.34 3.57
C VAL A 53 -12.23 -4.98 3.27
N ARG A 54 -12.66 -3.91 3.95
CA ARG A 54 -12.13 -2.56 3.74
C ARG A 54 -10.66 -2.44 4.13
N GLY A 55 -10.24 -3.08 5.23
CA GLY A 55 -8.83 -3.14 5.62
C GLY A 55 -7.96 -3.83 4.56
N ALA A 56 -8.42 -4.95 4.01
CA ALA A 56 -7.72 -5.64 2.93
C ALA A 56 -7.69 -4.82 1.63
N VAL A 57 -8.83 -4.22 1.24
CA VAL A 57 -8.94 -3.39 0.04
C VAL A 57 -8.05 -2.16 0.13
N ALA A 58 -7.93 -1.52 1.30
CA ALA A 58 -7.06 -0.35 1.49
C ALA A 58 -5.60 -0.68 1.16
N VAL A 59 -5.08 -1.80 1.67
CA VAL A 59 -3.70 -2.24 1.44
C VAL A 59 -3.47 -2.60 -0.03
N LEU A 60 -4.39 -3.36 -0.63
CA LEU A 60 -4.28 -3.76 -2.04
C LEU A 60 -4.36 -2.58 -3.00
N ALA A 61 -5.28 -1.63 -2.75
CA ALA A 61 -5.43 -0.42 -3.53
C ALA A 61 -4.18 0.47 -3.43
N ALA A 62 -3.62 0.63 -2.23
CA ALA A 62 -2.39 1.35 -2.01
C ALA A 62 -1.20 0.74 -2.77
N CYS A 63 -1.01 -0.58 -2.68
CA CYS A 63 0.01 -1.28 -3.46
C CYS A 63 -0.18 -1.11 -4.97
N ALA A 64 -1.41 -1.21 -5.46
CA ALA A 64 -1.71 -1.04 -6.88
C ALA A 64 -1.41 0.38 -7.37
N ALA A 65 -1.80 1.41 -6.60
CA ALA A 65 -1.53 2.81 -6.91
C ALA A 65 -0.03 3.10 -6.95
N SER A 66 0.72 2.62 -5.95
CA SER A 66 2.18 2.77 -5.92
C SER A 66 2.87 2.02 -7.07
N GLU A 67 2.41 0.81 -7.40
CA GLU A 67 2.95 0.05 -8.53
C GLU A 67 2.71 0.75 -9.88
N LEU A 68 1.54 1.38 -10.07
CA LEU A 68 1.25 2.19 -11.25
C LEU A 68 2.16 3.41 -11.35
N LEU A 69 2.35 4.13 -10.24
CA LEU A 69 3.27 5.27 -10.18
C LEU A 69 4.71 4.83 -10.47
N LEU A 70 5.15 3.70 -9.88
CA LEU A 70 6.47 3.14 -10.14
C LEU A 70 6.66 2.80 -11.62
N ARG A 71 5.69 2.13 -12.25
CA ARG A 71 5.72 1.81 -13.68
C ARG A 71 5.81 3.07 -14.52
N HIS A 72 5.06 4.11 -14.16
CA HIS A 72 5.12 5.41 -14.83
C HIS A 72 6.51 6.03 -14.70
N CYS A 73 7.05 6.15 -13.49
CA CYS A 73 8.37 6.70 -13.22
C CYS A 73 9.48 5.92 -13.93
N VAL A 74 9.44 4.58 -13.91
CA VAL A 74 10.44 3.74 -14.59
C VAL A 74 10.37 3.90 -16.09
N ARG A 75 9.16 3.91 -16.68
CA ARG A 75 8.99 4.12 -18.12
C ARG A 75 9.44 5.52 -18.54
N ARG A 76 9.19 6.55 -17.71
CA ARG A 76 9.48 7.94 -18.03
C ARG A 76 10.94 8.35 -17.79
N PHE A 77 11.54 7.86 -16.70
CA PHE A 77 12.85 8.28 -16.20
C PHE A 77 13.95 7.21 -16.38
N GLY A 78 13.58 5.99 -16.80
CA GLY A 78 14.54 4.90 -17.05
C GLY A 78 15.13 4.28 -15.78
N GLY A 79 14.59 4.59 -14.60
CA GLY A 79 15.13 4.14 -13.33
C GLY A 79 14.29 4.53 -12.12
N VAL A 80 14.78 4.18 -10.94
CA VAL A 80 14.16 4.49 -9.65
C VAL A 80 15.19 5.25 -8.82
N THR A 81 14.80 6.40 -8.28
CA THR A 81 15.59 7.29 -7.42
C THR A 81 14.93 7.40 -6.04
N GLY A 82 15.60 8.01 -5.06
CA GLY A 82 15.09 8.07 -3.68
C GLY A 82 13.76 8.83 -3.53
N ASP A 83 13.57 9.88 -4.32
CA ASP A 83 12.33 10.67 -4.43
C ASP A 83 11.15 9.83 -4.95
N VAL A 84 11.39 8.89 -5.86
CA VAL A 84 10.34 7.98 -6.34
C VAL A 84 9.82 7.12 -5.19
N PHE A 85 10.71 6.52 -4.38
CA PHE A 85 10.29 5.73 -3.22
C PHE A 85 9.53 6.57 -2.18
N GLY A 86 9.95 7.82 -1.95
CA GLY A 86 9.20 8.77 -1.13
C GLY A 86 7.77 8.97 -1.66
N GLY A 87 7.63 9.26 -2.96
CA GLY A 87 6.33 9.42 -3.61
C GLY A 87 5.47 8.15 -3.60
N LEU A 88 6.09 6.96 -3.69
CA LEU A 88 5.36 5.69 -3.54
C LEU A 88 4.77 5.52 -2.14
N ALA A 89 5.54 5.90 -1.11
CA ALA A 89 5.11 5.81 0.28
C ALA A 89 3.96 6.79 0.57
N GLU A 90 4.07 8.04 0.11
CA GLU A 90 3.00 9.04 0.20
C GLU A 90 1.74 8.57 -0.54
N THR A 91 1.88 8.06 -1.76
CA THR A 91 0.75 7.54 -2.56
C THR A 91 0.06 6.37 -1.86
N ALA A 92 0.83 5.44 -1.28
CA ALA A 92 0.28 4.32 -0.53
C ALA A 92 -0.50 4.81 0.70
N ALA A 93 0.07 5.75 1.45
CA ALA A 93 -0.57 6.34 2.63
C ALA A 93 -1.88 7.06 2.26
N THR A 94 -1.84 7.93 1.25
CA THR A 94 -3.02 8.68 0.78
C THR A 94 -4.11 7.74 0.27
N THR A 95 -3.75 6.73 -0.53
CA THR A 95 -4.73 5.77 -1.07
C THR A 95 -5.36 4.95 0.06
N SER A 96 -4.56 4.51 1.03
CA SER A 96 -5.06 3.79 2.21
C SER A 96 -6.03 4.67 3.01
N LEU A 97 -5.66 5.93 3.28
CA LEU A 97 -6.51 6.89 3.98
C LEU A 97 -7.81 7.16 3.23
N LEU A 98 -7.76 7.32 1.91
CA LEU A 98 -8.96 7.53 1.09
C LEU A 98 -9.92 6.34 1.19
N VAL A 99 -9.43 5.11 1.02
CA VAL A 99 -10.27 3.90 1.12
C VAL A 99 -10.87 3.74 2.52
N LEU A 100 -10.13 4.10 3.58
CA LEU A 100 -10.63 4.01 4.95
C LEU A 100 -11.58 5.16 5.32
N ALA A 101 -11.39 6.35 4.74
CA ALA A 101 -12.18 7.55 5.03
C ALA A 101 -13.52 7.58 4.29
N LEU A 102 -13.59 6.99 3.10
CA LEU A 102 -14.83 6.84 2.34
C LEU A 102 -15.74 5.82 3.08
N ASN A 103 -16.78 6.35 3.71
CA ASN A 103 -17.86 5.61 4.38
C ASN A 103 -19.15 5.78 3.58
#